data_AF-A0A7L1G028-F1
#
_entry.id   AF-A0A7L1G028-F1
#
_cell.length_a   1.000
_cell.length_b   1.000
_cell.length_c   1.000
_cell.angle_alpha   90.00
_cell.angle_beta   90.00
_cell.angle_gamma   90.00
#
_symmetry.space_group_name_H-M   'P 1'
#
loop_
_entity.id
_entity.type
_entity.pdbx_description
1 polymer ?
#
loop_
_entity_poly.entity_id
_entity_poly.type
_entity_poly.pdbx_seq_one_letter_code
_entity_poly.pdbx_strand_id
1 'polypeptide(L)'
;LIFPDLVEGLVLMNIDPNGKGWIDWAAAKLSGLTSTLPDTVLSHLFSQEELMNNTELVQSYRQQIGSVVNQFNLQLFLNMYNSRRDLDINRPGTVPNAKTLRCPVMLVVGDNAPAEEGVVECNSKLDPTNTTFLKMADSGGLPQVTQPGKLTEAFKYFLQGMGYSDSVSLSLSVSVCAHAVPSASMTRLARSRTASLTSASSVEGTRPRACTHSESTEAMGQINHTMEVSC
;
A
#
# COMPACT_ATOMS: atom_id res chain seq x y z
N LEU A 1 14.14 -16.19 6.98
CA LEU A 1 14.28 -17.53 6.34
C LEU A 1 15.32 -18.43 7.01
N ILE A 2 16.56 -17.97 7.23
CA ILE A 2 17.62 -18.79 7.85
C ILE A 2 17.43 -18.90 9.37
N PHE A 3 17.13 -17.76 10.02
CA PHE A 3 16.86 -17.68 11.46
C PHE A 3 15.49 -17.06 11.70
N PRO A 4 14.39 -17.82 11.52
CA PRO A 4 13.04 -17.28 11.62
C PRO A 4 12.72 -16.73 13.02
N ASP A 5 13.27 -17.33 14.07
CA ASP A 5 12.94 -16.99 15.46
C ASP A 5 13.59 -15.67 15.93
N LEU A 6 14.51 -15.11 15.13
CA LEU A 6 15.14 -13.81 15.39
C LEU A 6 14.43 -12.65 14.67
N VAL A 7 13.35 -12.92 13.94
CA VAL A 7 12.66 -11.93 13.11
C VAL A 7 11.18 -11.92 13.49
N GLU A 8 10.74 -10.86 14.15
CA GLU A 8 9.36 -10.72 14.59
C GLU A 8 8.44 -10.15 13.51
N GLY A 9 8.96 -9.34 12.59
CA GLY A 9 8.20 -8.76 11.49
C GLY A 9 9.12 -8.13 10.44
N LEU A 10 8.64 -8.04 9.20
CA LEU A 10 9.39 -7.45 8.09
C LEU A 10 8.56 -6.43 7.34
N VAL A 11 9.15 -5.27 7.06
CA VAL A 11 8.63 -4.33 6.07
C VAL A 11 9.56 -4.37 4.85
N LEU A 12 9.07 -4.90 3.75
CA LEU A 12 9.86 -5.13 2.54
C LEU A 12 9.41 -4.14 1.46
N MET A 13 10.21 -3.10 1.26
CA MET A 13 10.00 -2.11 0.21
C MET A 13 10.68 -2.56 -1.08
N ASN A 14 9.97 -2.54 -2.20
CA ASN A 14 10.50 -2.82 -3.53
C ASN A 14 11.26 -4.17 -3.61
N ILE A 15 10.78 -5.18 -2.89
CA ILE A 15 11.39 -6.51 -2.89
C ILE A 15 11.16 -7.21 -4.23
N ASP A 16 12.22 -7.79 -4.77
CA ASP A 16 12.15 -8.77 -5.85
C ASP A 16 12.72 -10.10 -5.35
N PRO A 17 11.89 -11.15 -5.18
CA PRO A 17 12.32 -12.42 -4.62
C PRO A 17 13.08 -13.29 -5.63
N ASN A 18 13.18 -12.90 -6.90
CA ASN A 18 13.76 -13.70 -7.95
C ASN A 18 15.17 -13.20 -8.32
N GLY A 19 16.00 -14.11 -8.81
CA GLY A 19 17.21 -13.78 -9.55
C GLY A 19 16.86 -13.13 -10.89
N LYS A 20 17.76 -12.28 -11.41
CA LYS A 20 17.55 -11.66 -12.72
C LYS A 20 17.47 -12.75 -13.80
N GLY A 21 16.39 -12.74 -14.58
CA GLY A 21 16.27 -13.60 -15.75
C GLY A 21 17.36 -13.30 -16.78
N TRP A 22 17.63 -14.24 -17.69
CA TRP A 22 18.65 -14.05 -18.74
C TRP A 22 18.34 -12.85 -19.65
N ILE A 23 17.05 -12.51 -19.84
CA ILE A 23 16.58 -11.34 -20.60
C ILE A 23 16.93 -10.05 -19.84
N ASP A 24 16.63 -10.00 -18.54
CA ASP A 24 16.95 -8.85 -17.69
C ASP A 24 18.46 -8.66 -17.55
N TRP A 25 19.21 -9.76 -17.54
CA TRP A 25 20.67 -9.73 -17.60
C TRP A 25 21.16 -9.14 -18.92
N ALA A 26 20.61 -9.57 -20.06
CA ALA A 26 20.99 -9.04 -21.37
C ALA A 26 20.62 -7.57 -21.50
N ALA A 27 19.43 -7.17 -21.08
CA ALA A 27 18.99 -5.78 -21.04
C ALA A 27 19.90 -4.94 -20.14
N ALA A 28 20.19 -5.40 -18.92
CA ALA A 28 21.10 -4.71 -18.01
C ALA A 28 22.52 -4.57 -18.59
N LYS A 29 23.00 -5.58 -19.32
CA LYS A 29 24.33 -5.54 -19.96
C LYS A 29 24.37 -4.59 -21.15
N LEU A 30 23.31 -4.55 -21.97
CA LEU A 30 23.18 -3.61 -23.08
C LEU A 30 23.04 -2.16 -22.59
N SER A 31 22.19 -1.93 -21.59
CA SER A 31 22.08 -0.61 -20.94
C SER A 31 23.37 -0.21 -20.22
N GLY A 32 24.11 -1.17 -19.64
CA GLY A 32 25.40 -0.91 -18.97
C GLY A 32 26.53 -0.47 -19.91
N LEU A 33 26.41 -0.67 -21.22
CA LEU A 33 27.40 -0.19 -22.21
C LEU A 33 27.27 1.31 -22.48
N THR A 34 26.10 1.90 -22.25
CA THR A 34 25.81 3.31 -22.56
C THR A 34 25.48 4.15 -21.33
N SER A 35 25.26 3.53 -20.17
CA SER A 35 24.91 4.21 -18.91
C SER A 35 26.10 4.31 -17.95
N THR A 36 26.15 5.41 -17.20
CA THR A 36 27.09 5.54 -16.08
C THR A 36 26.61 4.70 -14.88
N LEU A 37 27.50 4.35 -13.95
CA LEU A 37 27.11 3.62 -12.74
C LEU A 37 25.98 4.31 -11.95
N PRO A 38 26.00 5.65 -11.73
CA PRO A 38 24.86 6.36 -11.14
C PRO A 38 23.56 6.17 -11.93
N ASP A 39 23.60 6.26 -13.27
CA ASP A 39 22.41 6.03 -14.11
C ASP A 39 21.83 4.63 -13.95
N THR A 40 22.70 3.61 -13.91
CA THR A 40 22.26 2.22 -13.70
C THR A 40 21.61 2.04 -12.33
N VAL A 41 22.11 2.72 -11.29
CA VAL A 41 21.49 2.65 -9.96
C VAL A 41 20.17 3.41 -9.95
N LEU A 42 20.09 4.58 -10.58
CA LEU A 42 18.85 5.37 -10.64
C LEU A 42 17.71 4.63 -11.35
N SER A 43 18.00 3.84 -12.40
CA SER A 43 16.99 3.01 -13.06
C SER A 43 16.46 1.86 -12.20
N HIS A 44 17.17 1.50 -11.14
CA HIS A 44 16.68 0.59 -10.11
C HIS A 44 15.87 1.28 -9.00
N LEU A 45 16.00 2.60 -8.85
CA LEU A 45 15.37 3.37 -7.78
C LEU A 45 14.13 4.15 -8.20
N PHE A 46 14.03 4.55 -9.47
CA PHE A 46 13.01 5.46 -9.98
C PHE A 46 12.32 4.90 -11.21
N SER A 47 11.04 5.26 -11.40
CA SER A 47 10.31 4.92 -12.62
C SER A 47 10.93 5.62 -13.84
N GLN A 48 10.64 5.11 -15.03
CA GLN A 48 11.10 5.76 -16.27
C GLN A 48 10.54 7.18 -16.40
N GLU A 49 9.30 7.40 -15.97
CA GLU A 49 8.69 8.72 -15.96
C GLU A 49 9.44 9.69 -15.03
N GLU A 50 9.80 9.26 -13.81
CA GLU A 50 10.58 10.08 -12.87
C GLU A 50 11.95 10.45 -13.46
N LEU A 51 12.60 9.49 -14.12
CA LEU A 51 13.91 9.69 -14.76
C LEU A 51 13.83 10.63 -15.96
N MET A 52 12.83 10.46 -16.84
CA MET A 52 12.62 11.31 -18.01
C MET A 52 12.25 12.73 -17.62
N ASN A 53 11.43 12.89 -16.57
CA ASN A 53 11.06 14.21 -16.04
C ASN A 53 12.22 14.86 -15.25
N ASN A 54 13.27 14.10 -14.92
CA ASN A 54 14.47 14.57 -14.23
C ASN A 54 14.15 15.47 -13.03
N THR A 55 13.26 14.97 -12.16
CA THR A 55 12.78 15.70 -10.99
C THR A 55 13.93 16.12 -10.07
N GLU A 56 13.69 17.10 -9.18
CA GLU A 56 14.69 17.53 -8.18
C GLU A 56 15.21 16.35 -7.34
N LEU A 57 14.33 15.39 -7.03
CA LEU A 57 14.67 14.18 -6.30
C LEU A 57 15.66 13.30 -7.09
N VAL A 58 15.40 13.09 -8.39
CA VAL A 58 16.30 12.34 -9.28
C VAL A 58 17.65 13.05 -9.41
N GLN A 59 17.66 14.37 -9.59
CA GLN A 59 18.89 15.17 -9.68
C GLN A 59 19.72 15.07 -8.39
N SER A 60 19.06 15.17 -7.24
CA SER A 60 19.70 15.06 -5.92
C SER A 60 20.32 13.67 -5.72
N TYR A 61 19.57 12.60 -5.97
CA TYR A 61 20.09 11.23 -5.86
C TYR A 61 21.21 10.96 -6.85
N ARG A 62 21.11 11.46 -8.09
CA ARG A 62 22.17 11.37 -9.09
C ARG A 62 23.47 11.99 -8.59
N GLN A 63 23.39 13.21 -8.05
CA GLN A 63 24.55 13.91 -7.50
C GLN A 63 25.13 13.16 -6.29
N GLN A 64 24.28 12.70 -5.36
CA GLN A 64 24.70 11.96 -4.17
C GLN A 64 25.41 10.65 -4.55
N ILE A 65 24.82 9.87 -5.45
CA ILE A 65 25.42 8.61 -5.91
C ILE A 65 26.74 8.90 -6.64
N GLY A 66 26.80 9.91 -7.51
CA GLY A 66 28.01 10.21 -8.29
C GLY A 66 29.15 10.82 -7.48
N SER A 67 28.84 11.57 -6.42
CA SER A 67 29.84 12.42 -5.73
C SER A 67 30.16 12.00 -4.29
N VAL A 68 29.23 11.31 -3.62
CA VAL A 68 29.34 10.98 -2.19
C VAL A 68 29.61 9.49 -1.98
N VAL A 69 29.00 8.63 -2.80
CA VAL A 69 29.14 7.18 -2.66
C VAL A 69 30.47 6.70 -3.26
N ASN A 70 31.14 5.77 -2.58
CA ASN A 70 32.32 5.11 -3.11
C ASN A 70 31.95 4.25 -4.34
N GLN A 71 32.39 4.67 -5.53
CA GLN A 71 32.02 4.04 -6.80
C GLN A 71 32.49 2.58 -6.92
N PHE A 72 33.66 2.26 -6.38
CA PHE A 72 34.20 0.90 -6.44
C PHE A 72 33.34 -0.07 -5.62
N ASN A 73 33.01 0.29 -4.38
CA ASN A 73 32.15 -0.53 -3.52
C ASN A 73 30.73 -0.60 -4.05
N LEU A 74 30.22 0.48 -4.64
CA LEU A 74 28.90 0.52 -5.26
C LEU A 74 28.81 -0.45 -6.45
N GLN A 75 29.83 -0.50 -7.31
CA GLN A 75 29.89 -1.46 -8.41
C GLN A 75 29.87 -2.91 -7.90
N LEU A 76 30.64 -3.22 -6.85
CA LEU A 76 30.65 -4.56 -6.24
C LEU A 76 29.27 -4.91 -5.67
N PHE A 77 28.62 -3.97 -4.98
CA PHE A 77 27.29 -4.16 -4.42
C PHE A 77 26.24 -4.38 -5.52
N LEU A 78 26.25 -3.57 -6.58
CA LEU A 78 25.35 -3.72 -7.71
C LEU A 78 25.54 -5.07 -8.43
N ASN A 79 26.79 -5.49 -8.61
CA ASN A 79 27.11 -6.81 -9.19
C ASN A 79 26.56 -7.95 -8.34
N MET A 80 26.69 -7.85 -7.01
CA MET A 80 26.12 -8.81 -6.06
C MET A 80 24.58 -8.84 -6.16
N TYR A 81 23.93 -7.68 -6.14
CA TYR A 81 22.48 -7.57 -6.27
C TYR A 81 21.97 -8.17 -7.59
N ASN A 82 22.66 -7.92 -8.70
CA ASN A 82 22.32 -8.44 -10.02
C ASN A 82 22.56 -9.94 -10.17
N SER A 83 23.45 -10.50 -9.34
CA SER A 83 23.79 -11.93 -9.34
C SER A 83 23.04 -12.71 -8.26
N ARG A 84 22.05 -12.10 -7.61
CA ARG A 84 21.23 -12.77 -6.59
C ARG A 84 20.52 -13.99 -7.20
N ARG A 85 20.32 -15.01 -6.37
CA ARG A 85 19.53 -16.18 -6.72
C ARG A 85 18.10 -16.00 -6.21
N ASP A 86 17.21 -16.84 -6.71
CA ASP A 86 15.84 -16.94 -6.22
C ASP A 86 15.84 -17.17 -4.71
N LEU A 87 14.91 -16.49 -4.02
CA LEU A 87 14.69 -16.65 -2.60
C LEU A 87 13.99 -17.99 -2.28
N ASP A 88 13.43 -18.64 -3.29
CA ASP A 88 12.72 -19.93 -3.26
C ASP A 88 11.60 -19.99 -2.21
N ILE A 89 10.86 -18.87 -2.06
CA ILE A 89 9.67 -18.83 -1.23
C ILE A 89 8.44 -19.34 -1.97
N ASN A 90 7.63 -20.13 -1.29
CA ASN A 90 6.38 -20.65 -1.82
C ASN A 90 5.27 -20.52 -0.79
N ARG A 91 4.04 -20.31 -1.28
CA ARG A 91 2.88 -20.21 -0.42
C ARG A 91 2.67 -21.53 0.33
N PRO A 92 2.42 -21.50 1.66
CA PRO A 92 2.12 -22.73 2.40
C PRO A 92 1.02 -23.55 1.73
N GLY A 93 1.26 -24.85 1.58
CA GLY A 93 0.31 -25.79 0.99
C GLY A 93 0.35 -25.94 -0.54
N THR A 94 1.14 -25.14 -1.27
CA THR A 94 1.25 -25.32 -2.74
C THR A 94 2.27 -26.37 -3.14
N VAL A 95 3.36 -26.51 -2.39
CA VAL A 95 4.42 -27.50 -2.62
C VAL A 95 4.81 -28.21 -1.32
N PRO A 96 5.26 -29.48 -1.36
CA PRO A 96 5.78 -30.17 -0.18
C PRO A 96 6.94 -29.39 0.45
N ASN A 97 6.91 -29.23 1.78
CA ASN A 97 7.94 -28.51 2.53
C ASN A 97 8.20 -27.07 2.03
N ALA A 98 7.15 -26.38 1.57
CA ALA A 98 7.22 -24.99 1.15
C ALA A 98 7.93 -24.12 2.19
N LYS A 99 9.02 -23.48 1.78
CA LYS A 99 9.74 -22.51 2.60
C LYS A 99 9.08 -21.15 2.44
N THR A 100 8.77 -20.49 3.55
CA THR A 100 8.19 -19.14 3.54
C THR A 100 8.58 -18.33 4.77
N LEU A 101 8.23 -17.04 4.79
CA LEU A 101 8.39 -16.17 5.95
C LEU A 101 7.32 -16.52 7.00
N ARG A 102 7.75 -16.79 8.23
CA ARG A 102 6.86 -17.17 9.35
C ARG A 102 6.33 -15.95 10.11
N CYS A 103 7.08 -14.86 10.10
CA CYS A 103 6.69 -13.61 10.75
C CYS A 103 5.65 -12.83 9.90
N PRO A 104 4.90 -11.90 10.51
CA PRO A 104 4.17 -10.88 9.79
C PRO A 104 5.04 -10.12 8.78
N VAL A 105 4.51 -9.87 7.59
CA VAL A 105 5.19 -9.15 6.50
C VAL A 105 4.30 -8.02 6.00
N MET A 106 4.86 -6.82 5.85
CA MET A 106 4.25 -5.73 5.09
C MET A 106 5.07 -5.49 3.81
N LEU A 107 4.50 -5.84 2.67
CA LEU A 107 5.04 -5.55 1.35
C LEU A 107 4.62 -4.14 0.94
N VAL A 108 5.58 -3.33 0.49
CA VAL A 108 5.33 -1.95 0.08
C VAL A 108 5.93 -1.72 -1.30
N VAL A 109 5.14 -1.13 -2.19
CA VAL A 109 5.61 -0.68 -3.50
C VAL A 109 4.85 0.56 -3.93
N GLY A 110 5.52 1.45 -4.64
CA GLY A 110 4.84 2.57 -5.27
C GLY A 110 4.20 2.20 -6.60
N ASP A 111 3.15 2.91 -6.98
CA ASP A 111 2.58 2.78 -8.32
C ASP A 111 3.59 3.23 -9.37
N ASN A 112 3.69 2.47 -10.47
CA ASN A 112 4.67 2.66 -11.54
C ASN A 112 6.15 2.48 -11.11
N ALA A 113 6.41 1.91 -9.92
CA ALA A 113 7.77 1.64 -9.47
C ALA A 113 8.42 0.52 -10.31
N PRO A 114 9.74 0.56 -10.56
CA PRO A 114 10.44 -0.51 -11.29
C PRO A 114 10.30 -1.91 -10.66
N ALA A 115 10.01 -1.97 -9.36
CA ALA A 115 9.90 -3.21 -8.59
C ALA A 115 8.45 -3.72 -8.47
N GLU A 116 7.46 -3.06 -9.07
CA GLU A 116 6.04 -3.41 -8.91
C GLU A 116 5.76 -4.90 -9.18
N GLU A 117 6.21 -5.41 -10.33
CA GLU A 117 5.99 -6.81 -10.72
C GLU A 117 6.62 -7.77 -9.72
N GLY A 118 7.85 -7.51 -9.29
CA GLY A 118 8.56 -8.33 -8.30
C GLY A 118 7.85 -8.38 -6.94
N VAL A 119 7.28 -7.26 -6.49
CA VAL A 119 6.53 -7.19 -5.22
C VAL A 119 5.19 -7.91 -5.34
N VAL A 120 4.47 -7.76 -6.45
CA VAL A 120 3.21 -8.47 -6.71
C VAL A 120 3.46 -9.99 -6.77
N GLU A 121 4.54 -10.42 -7.42
CA GLU A 121 4.93 -11.82 -7.44
C GLU A 121 5.31 -12.33 -6.04
N CYS A 122 6.07 -11.54 -5.27
CA CYS A 122 6.39 -11.86 -3.87
C CYS A 122 5.12 -12.09 -3.04
N ASN A 123 4.12 -11.21 -3.17
CA ASN A 123 2.83 -11.35 -2.49
C ASN A 123 2.10 -12.65 -2.87
N SER A 124 2.18 -13.07 -4.13
CA SER A 124 1.57 -14.34 -4.57
C SER A 124 2.20 -15.57 -3.89
N LYS A 125 3.52 -15.49 -3.58
CA LYS A 125 4.31 -16.57 -2.96
C LYS A 125 4.27 -16.56 -1.42
N LEU A 126 3.74 -15.51 -0.79
CA LEU A 126 3.64 -15.42 0.67
C LEU A 126 2.28 -15.91 1.19
N ASP A 127 2.22 -16.15 2.50
CA ASP A 127 1.00 -16.56 3.18
C ASP A 127 0.08 -15.33 3.35
N PRO A 128 -1.15 -15.36 2.79
CA PRO A 128 -2.05 -14.21 2.85
C PRO A 128 -2.55 -13.90 4.27
N THR A 129 -2.43 -14.83 5.23
CA THR A 129 -2.88 -14.60 6.61
C THR A 129 -1.89 -13.79 7.44
N ASN A 130 -0.61 -13.75 7.04
CA ASN A 130 0.44 -13.02 7.73
C ASN A 130 1.07 -11.90 6.89
N THR A 131 0.59 -11.68 5.66
CA THR A 131 1.15 -10.71 4.71
C THR A 131 0.15 -9.59 4.41
N THR A 132 0.58 -8.35 4.60
CA THR A 132 -0.14 -7.14 4.17
C THR A 132 0.54 -6.59 2.92
N PHE A 133 -0.24 -6.25 1.89
CA PHE A 133 0.27 -5.64 0.66
C PHE A 133 -0.22 -4.19 0.53
N LEU A 134 0.71 -3.24 0.52
CA LEU A 134 0.46 -1.82 0.38
C LEU A 134 1.04 -1.31 -0.94
N LYS A 135 0.17 -1.10 -1.92
CA LYS A 135 0.50 -0.35 -3.15
C LYS A 135 0.19 1.13 -2.93
N MET A 136 1.22 1.98 -3.00
CA MET A 136 1.10 3.40 -2.71
C MET A 136 0.92 4.21 -4.00
N ALA A 137 -0.27 4.77 -4.18
CA ALA A 137 -0.57 5.68 -5.30
C ALA A 137 0.34 6.93 -5.28
N ASP A 138 0.72 7.39 -6.46
CA ASP A 138 1.50 8.62 -6.68
C ASP A 138 2.77 8.69 -5.84
N SER A 139 3.51 7.59 -5.75
CA SER A 139 4.70 7.48 -4.91
C SER A 139 5.98 7.07 -5.64
N GLY A 140 5.86 6.60 -6.89
CA GLY A 140 6.99 6.29 -7.75
C GLY A 140 7.92 5.22 -7.14
N GLY A 141 9.19 5.28 -7.49
CA GLY A 141 10.15 4.27 -7.05
C GLY A 141 10.59 4.35 -5.58
N LEU A 142 10.40 5.49 -4.90
CA LEU A 142 10.83 5.70 -3.51
C LEU A 142 9.67 6.15 -2.59
N PRO A 143 8.71 5.26 -2.27
CA PRO A 143 7.53 5.61 -1.46
C PRO A 143 7.85 6.16 -0.07
N GLN A 144 8.99 5.78 0.51
CA GLN A 144 9.47 6.29 1.80
C GLN A 144 9.92 7.75 1.76
N VAL A 145 10.23 8.28 0.57
CA VAL A 145 10.65 9.67 0.39
C VAL A 145 9.48 10.53 -0.12
N THR A 146 8.68 10.01 -1.04
CA THR A 146 7.58 10.74 -1.68
C THR A 146 6.30 10.76 -0.83
N GLN A 147 6.04 9.71 -0.04
CA GLN A 147 4.83 9.58 0.77
C GLN A 147 5.14 9.12 2.23
N PRO A 148 6.07 9.79 2.94
CA PRO A 148 6.51 9.35 4.27
C PRO A 148 5.37 9.32 5.29
N GLY A 149 4.40 10.24 5.21
CA GLY A 149 3.25 10.29 6.12
C GLY A 149 2.33 9.06 5.99
N LYS A 150 1.98 8.69 4.76
CA LYS A 150 1.15 7.49 4.49
C LYS A 150 1.89 6.21 4.90
N LEU A 151 3.19 6.11 4.59
CA LEU A 151 4.01 4.95 4.98
C LEU A 151 4.13 4.83 6.51
N THR A 152 4.34 5.96 7.20
CA THR A 152 4.39 6.02 8.67
C THR A 152 3.10 5.52 9.29
N GLU A 153 1.94 5.96 8.77
CA GLU A 153 0.65 5.51 9.26
C GLU A 153 0.43 4.01 9.03
N ALA A 154 0.79 3.49 7.84
CA ALA A 154 0.73 2.06 7.58
C ALA A 154 1.64 1.27 8.53
N PHE A 155 2.86 1.77 8.79
CA PHE A 155 3.79 1.15 9.72
C PHE A 155 3.27 1.14 11.16
N LYS A 156 2.60 2.21 11.60
CA LYS A 156 1.90 2.27 12.89
C LYS A 156 0.88 1.13 13.01
N TYR A 157 0.03 0.93 12.00
CA TYR A 157 -0.98 -0.13 12.00
C TYR A 157 -0.34 -1.52 11.94
N PHE A 158 0.74 -1.69 11.20
CA PHE A 158 1.49 -2.95 11.16
C PHE A 158 2.02 -3.33 12.56
N LEU A 159 2.65 -2.39 13.27
CA LEU A 159 3.12 -2.63 14.64
C LEU A 159 1.97 -2.88 15.62
N GLN A 160 0.85 -2.17 15.49
CA GLN A 160 -0.36 -2.44 16.29
C GLN A 160 -0.89 -3.85 16.05
N GLY A 161 -0.90 -4.32 14.80
CA GLY A 161 -1.28 -5.69 14.44
C GLY A 161 -0.37 -6.76 15.06
N MET A 162 0.89 -6.40 15.34
CA MET A 162 1.84 -7.23 16.06
C MET A 162 1.70 -7.15 17.60
N GLY A 163 0.83 -6.28 18.11
CA GLY A 163 0.59 -6.10 19.55
C GLY A 163 1.42 -4.99 20.22
N TYR A 164 2.14 -4.16 19.46
CA TYR A 164 3.00 -3.08 20.01
C TYR A 164 2.26 -1.79 20.41
N SER A 165 0.98 -1.88 20.76
CA SER A 165 0.04 -0.75 20.88
C SER A 165 0.44 0.35 21.88
N ASP A 166 1.08 0.00 23.00
CA ASP A 166 1.38 0.98 24.07
C ASP A 166 2.64 1.83 23.79
N SER A 167 3.58 1.33 22.98
CA SER A 167 4.86 2.01 22.69
C SER A 167 4.82 2.89 21.43
N VAL A 168 3.93 2.61 20.48
CA VAL A 168 3.93 3.23 19.15
C VAL A 168 3.31 4.63 19.15
N SER A 169 2.27 4.88 19.96
CA SER A 169 1.64 6.20 20.07
C SER A 169 2.58 7.29 20.62
N LEU A 170 3.58 6.91 21.42
CA LEU A 170 4.51 7.87 22.04
C LEU A 170 5.74 8.15 21.15
N SER A 171 6.29 7.14 20.46
CA SER A 171 7.55 7.31 19.72
C SER A 171 7.40 7.82 18.28
N LEU A 172 6.34 7.42 17.57
CA LEU A 172 6.16 7.79 16.16
C LEU A 172 5.69 9.25 16.02
N SER A 173 4.88 9.70 16.98
CA SER A 173 4.47 11.10 17.14
C SER A 173 5.70 12.01 17.32
N VAL A 174 6.68 11.63 18.15
CA VAL A 174 7.84 12.48 18.42
C VAL A 174 8.78 12.62 17.20
N SER A 175 8.93 11.59 16.37
CA SER A 175 9.84 11.63 15.21
C SER A 175 9.25 12.30 13.96
N VAL A 176 7.93 12.33 13.81
CA VAL A 176 7.25 12.92 12.63
C VAL A 176 6.72 14.32 12.93
N CYS A 177 6.51 14.68 14.20
CA CYS A 177 6.01 15.99 14.60
C CYS A 177 7.08 17.09 14.71
N ALA A 178 7.99 17.19 13.74
CA ALA A 178 8.58 18.50 13.44
C ALA A 178 7.51 19.47 12.90
N HIS A 179 6.35 18.97 12.44
CA HIS A 179 5.10 19.74 12.26
C HIS A 179 3.93 18.89 12.78
N ALA A 180 3.40 19.24 13.95
CA ALA A 180 2.37 18.47 14.65
C ALA A 180 0.99 18.59 13.98
N VAL A 181 0.26 17.48 13.88
CA VAL A 181 -1.21 17.45 13.70
C VAL A 181 -1.79 16.65 14.88
N PRO A 182 -2.80 17.17 15.60
CA PRO A 182 -3.33 16.48 16.77
C PRO A 182 -4.11 15.22 16.38
N SER A 183 -3.84 14.14 17.10
CA SER A 183 -4.51 12.84 16.98
C SER A 183 -6.01 12.95 17.26
N ALA A 184 -6.84 12.55 16.30
CA ALA A 184 -8.28 12.45 16.48
C ALA A 184 -8.64 11.12 17.19
N SER A 185 -8.95 11.20 18.47
CA SER A 185 -9.60 10.11 19.21
C SER A 185 -11.02 9.89 18.67
N MET A 186 -11.38 8.66 18.31
CA MET A 186 -12.74 8.32 17.91
C MET A 186 -13.70 8.39 19.10
N THR A 187 -14.44 9.50 19.23
CA THR A 187 -15.57 9.57 20.16
C THR A 187 -16.72 8.74 19.59
N ARG A 188 -17.05 7.63 20.27
CA ARG A 188 -18.18 6.76 19.97
C ARG A 188 -19.47 7.59 19.91
N LEU A 189 -20.12 7.68 18.75
CA LEU A 189 -21.39 8.42 18.60
C LEU A 189 -22.50 7.67 19.34
N ALA A 190 -22.84 8.11 20.55
CA ALA A 190 -24.04 7.67 21.25
C ALA A 190 -25.28 8.25 20.53
N ARG A 191 -26.18 7.37 20.10
CA ARG A 191 -27.41 7.69 19.36
C ARG A 191 -28.36 8.48 20.27
N SER A 192 -28.24 9.79 20.27
CA SER A 192 -29.15 10.69 20.97
C SER A 192 -30.48 10.74 20.22
N ARG A 193 -31.57 10.36 20.90
CA ARG A 193 -32.95 10.57 20.43
C ARG A 193 -33.32 12.03 20.69
N THR A 194 -33.48 12.81 19.62
CA THR A 194 -34.09 14.13 19.67
C THR A 194 -35.30 14.16 18.75
N ALA A 195 -36.48 14.34 19.37
CA ALA A 195 -37.70 14.71 18.69
C ALA A 195 -37.56 16.14 18.17
N SER A 196 -37.86 16.36 16.90
CA SER A 196 -37.99 17.70 16.33
C SER A 196 -39.32 17.82 15.60
N LEU A 197 -40.19 18.61 16.22
CA LEU A 197 -41.40 19.17 15.64
C LEU A 197 -41.04 20.40 14.79
N THR A 198 -41.81 20.57 13.72
CA THR A 198 -42.13 21.80 12.97
C THR A 198 -41.07 22.47 12.09
N SER A 199 -41.35 22.48 10.78
CA SER A 199 -41.11 23.62 9.90
C SER A 199 -42.34 23.80 9.01
N ALA A 200 -43.10 24.88 9.24
CA ALA A 200 -44.25 25.26 8.43
C ALA A 200 -43.78 26.04 7.20
N SER A 201 -44.22 25.57 6.03
CA SER A 201 -44.12 26.26 4.74
C SER A 201 -45.14 27.39 4.67
N SER A 202 -44.69 28.52 4.13
CA SER A 202 -45.53 29.68 3.79
C SER A 202 -46.12 29.49 2.40
N VAL A 203 -47.44 29.29 2.29
CA VAL A 203 -48.18 29.49 1.04
C VAL A 203 -49.57 30.07 1.37
N GLU A 204 -49.85 31.23 0.82
CA GLU A 204 -51.12 31.97 0.89
C GLU A 204 -52.11 31.42 -0.15
N GLY A 205 -53.38 31.19 0.21
CA GLY A 205 -54.43 30.92 -0.78
C GLY A 205 -55.67 30.14 -0.31
N THR A 206 -56.69 30.90 0.11
CA THR A 206 -58.15 30.71 -0.13
C THR A 206 -58.90 29.45 0.38
N ARG A 207 -59.88 29.72 1.28
CA ARG A 207 -60.97 28.88 1.85
C ARG A 207 -61.91 28.20 0.80
N PRO A 208 -62.94 27.40 1.20
CA PRO A 208 -63.03 26.30 2.17
C PRO A 208 -63.86 25.08 1.64
N ARG A 209 -63.82 23.90 2.31
CA ARG A 209 -65.00 23.02 2.52
C ARG A 209 -64.67 21.83 3.44
N ALA A 210 -65.70 21.36 4.14
CA ALA A 210 -65.67 20.48 5.31
C ALA A 210 -66.11 19.03 5.01
N CYS A 211 -65.85 18.14 5.99
CA CYS A 211 -66.54 16.86 6.28
C CYS A 211 -66.26 15.70 5.28
N THR A 212 -66.02 14.43 5.63
CA THR A 212 -66.28 13.58 6.81
C THR A 212 -65.56 12.22 6.62
N HIS A 213 -65.21 11.54 7.72
CA HIS A 213 -65.41 10.09 8.04
C HIS A 213 -65.47 9.09 6.85
N SER A 214 -64.70 7.99 6.78
CA SER A 214 -64.91 6.66 7.44
C SER A 214 -63.88 5.68 6.82
N GLU A 215 -63.10 4.91 7.59
CA GLU A 215 -63.22 3.45 7.87
C GLU A 215 -63.23 2.45 6.69
N SER A 216 -62.30 1.47 6.79
CA SER A 216 -62.42 0.04 6.39
C SER A 216 -62.36 -0.28 4.88
N THR A 217 -61.84 -1.39 4.34
CA THR A 217 -61.32 -2.69 4.82
C THR A 217 -60.73 -3.45 3.60
N GLU A 218 -59.94 -4.50 3.87
CA GLU A 218 -59.90 -5.80 3.16
C GLU A 218 -59.01 -6.10 1.92
N ALA A 219 -58.60 -7.38 1.95
CA ALA A 219 -58.20 -8.32 0.88
C ALA A 219 -56.75 -8.26 0.36
N MET A 220 -55.89 -9.20 0.78
CA MET A 220 -55.66 -10.57 0.22
C MET A 220 -54.85 -10.60 -1.08
N GLY A 221 -53.73 -11.33 -1.07
CA GLY A 221 -53.05 -11.79 -2.28
C GLY A 221 -51.57 -12.12 -2.11
N GLN A 222 -51.26 -13.38 -1.74
CA GLN A 222 -49.98 -14.02 -2.10
C GLN A 222 -49.87 -14.13 -3.64
N ILE A 223 -48.64 -14.17 -4.19
CA ILE A 223 -48.09 -15.26 -5.06
C ILE A 223 -46.70 -14.84 -5.59
N ASN A 224 -45.83 -15.85 -5.71
CA ASN A 224 -44.41 -15.86 -6.03
C ASN A 224 -44.03 -15.71 -7.52
N HIS A 225 -42.74 -15.37 -7.71
CA HIS A 225 -41.78 -15.78 -8.77
C HIS A 225 -41.93 -15.24 -10.21
N THR A 226 -40.83 -14.76 -10.80
CA THR A 226 -40.01 -15.47 -11.81
C THR A 226 -38.77 -14.64 -12.21
N MET A 227 -37.66 -15.34 -12.50
CA MET A 227 -36.39 -14.83 -13.03
C MET A 227 -36.50 -14.36 -14.48
N GLU A 228 -35.71 -13.36 -14.89
CA GLU A 228 -35.16 -13.32 -16.25
C GLU A 228 -33.70 -12.81 -16.23
N VAL A 229 -32.86 -13.51 -16.99
CA VAL A 229 -31.48 -13.20 -17.36
C VAL A 229 -31.51 -12.74 -18.81
N SER A 230 -30.75 -11.72 -19.19
CA SER A 230 -30.19 -11.64 -20.54
C SER A 230 -28.98 -10.71 -20.64
N CYS A 231 -27.93 -11.32 -21.21
CA CYS A 231 -26.85 -10.80 -22.07
C CYS A 231 -25.98 -9.64 -21.58
#